data_AF-A0A3C1IFN2-F1
#
_entry.id   AF-A0A3C1IFN2-F1
#
_cell.length_a   1.000
_cell.length_b   1.000
_cell.length_c   1.000
_cell.angle_alpha   90.00
_cell.angle_beta   90.00
_cell.angle_gamma   90.00
#
_symmetry.space_group_name_H-M   'P 1'
#
loop_
_entity.id
_entity.type
_entity.pdbx_description
1 polymer ?
#
loop_
_entity_poly.entity_id
_entity_poly.type
_entity_poly.pdbx_seq_one_letter_code
_entity_poly.pdbx_strand_id
1 'polypeptide(L)'
;MQIDHILAFNAALLIALMSPGPAFLLVLRTGVSCGKSAGLALGAGQGVAAAFWTLAALAGLEGVFHLFPWAYSAVKIVGALYLMYLAWRLWKQAADPVLPFSDPHHDTAHQG
;
A
#
# COMPACT_ATOMS: atom_id res chain seq x y z
N MET A 1 -10.46 5.97 -32.30
CA MET A 1 -10.04 7.12 -31.49
C MET A 1 -10.73 7.13 -30.12
N GLN A 2 -12.04 7.38 -29.98
CA GLN A 2 -12.68 7.43 -28.64
C GLN A 2 -12.78 6.07 -27.91
N ILE A 3 -13.10 4.99 -28.64
CA ILE A 3 -13.17 3.63 -28.06
C ILE A 3 -11.79 3.15 -27.59
N ASP A 4 -10.72 3.50 -28.33
CA ASP A 4 -9.33 3.14 -27.96
C ASP A 4 -8.92 3.78 -26.63
N HIS A 5 -9.31 5.04 -26.37
CA HIS A 5 -9.06 5.70 -25.09
C HIS A 5 -9.85 5.07 -23.94
N ILE A 6 -11.11 4.70 -24.17
CA ILE A 6 -11.93 4.02 -23.17
C ILE A 6 -11.34 2.64 -22.85
N LEU A 7 -10.90 1.91 -23.88
CA LEU A 7 -10.30 0.59 -23.71
C LEU A 7 -8.95 0.68 -22.97
N ALA A 8 -8.09 1.63 -23.35
CA ALA A 8 -6.80 1.86 -22.68
C ALA A 8 -6.98 2.31 -21.22
N PHE A 9 -7.94 3.19 -20.95
CA PHE A 9 -8.27 3.62 -19.58
C PHE A 9 -8.78 2.47 -18.72
N ASN A 10 -9.71 1.66 -19.23
CA ASN A 10 -10.21 0.49 -18.51
C ASN A 10 -9.11 -0.56 -18.29
N ALA A 11 -8.24 -0.80 -19.28
CA ALA A 11 -7.11 -1.71 -19.14
C ALA A 11 -6.14 -1.24 -18.04
N ALA A 12 -5.82 0.06 -18.01
CA ALA A 12 -5.01 0.65 -16.95
C ALA A 12 -5.68 0.53 -15.57
N LEU A 13 -7.01 0.74 -15.49
CA LEU A 13 -7.77 0.55 -14.26
C LEU A 13 -7.77 -0.91 -13.79
N LEU A 14 -7.90 -1.88 -14.69
CA LEU A 14 -7.83 -3.30 -14.35
C LEU A 14 -6.47 -3.67 -13.76
N ILE A 15 -5.37 -3.20 -14.39
CA ILE A 15 -4.01 -3.40 -13.86
C ILE A 15 -3.85 -2.74 -12.47
N ALA A 16 -4.38 -1.52 -12.31
CA ALA A 16 -4.34 -0.82 -11.03
C ALA A 16 -5.13 -1.56 -9.94
N LEU A 17 -6.32 -2.09 -10.28
CA LEU A 17 -7.16 -2.86 -9.36
C LEU A 17 -6.55 -4.21 -8.98
N MET A 18 -5.83 -4.84 -9.91
CA MET A 18 -5.06 -6.07 -9.66
C MET A 18 -3.86 -5.87 -8.74
N SER A 19 -3.40 -4.62 -8.55
CA SER A 19 -2.33 -4.27 -7.62
C SER A 19 -2.92 -3.61 -6.37
N PRO A 20 -3.56 -4.36 -5.45
CA PRO A 20 -3.92 -3.82 -4.16
C PRO A 20 -2.62 -3.35 -3.49
N GLY A 21 -2.46 -2.03 -3.41
CA GLY A 21 -1.22 -1.44 -2.92
C GLY A 21 -0.92 -1.84 -1.47
N PRO A 22 0.34 -1.73 -1.01
CA PRO A 22 0.74 -2.11 0.34
C PRO A 22 -0.10 -1.44 1.44
N ALA A 23 -0.55 -0.21 1.19
CA ALA A 23 -1.37 0.55 2.11
C ALA A 23 -2.78 -0.07 2.30
N PHE A 24 -3.43 -0.50 1.21
CA PHE A 24 -4.73 -1.18 1.28
C PHE A 24 -4.60 -2.54 1.98
N LEU A 25 -3.57 -3.31 1.64
CA LEU A 25 -3.29 -4.59 2.30
C LEU A 25 -3.02 -4.40 3.80
N LEU A 26 -2.37 -3.32 4.21
CA LEU A 26 -2.14 -3.00 5.61
C LEU A 26 -3.45 -2.69 6.35
N VAL A 27 -4.34 -1.91 5.75
CA VAL A 27 -5.67 -1.62 6.33
C VAL A 27 -6.50 -2.90 6.46
N LEU A 28 -6.53 -3.73 5.40
CA LEU A 28 -7.22 -5.02 5.42
C LEU A 28 -6.63 -5.95 6.49
N ARG A 29 -5.30 -6.14 6.50
CA ARG A 29 -4.60 -6.95 7.49
C ARG A 29 -4.93 -6.47 8.89
N THR A 30 -4.91 -5.17 9.13
CA THR A 30 -5.19 -4.63 10.46
C THR A 30 -6.67 -4.79 10.84
N GLY A 31 -7.58 -4.65 9.88
CA GLY A 31 -9.01 -4.93 10.10
C GLY A 31 -9.28 -6.39 10.47
N VAL A 32 -8.57 -7.33 9.84
CA VAL A 32 -8.68 -8.78 10.10
C VAL A 32 -7.96 -9.18 11.40
N SER A 33 -6.74 -8.69 11.63
CA SER A 33 -5.90 -9.10 12.77
C SER A 33 -6.21 -8.33 14.07
N CYS A 34 -6.60 -7.06 13.98
CA CYS A 34 -6.80 -6.18 15.13
C CYS A 34 -8.25 -5.68 15.26
N GLY A 35 -9.16 -6.16 14.41
CA GLY A 35 -10.58 -5.82 14.42
C GLY A 35 -10.97 -4.62 13.55
N LYS A 36 -12.27 -4.54 13.23
CA LYS A 36 -12.83 -3.54 12.30
C LYS A 36 -12.54 -2.09 12.71
N SER A 37 -12.56 -1.81 14.02
CA SER A 37 -12.25 -0.48 14.57
C SER A 37 -10.83 -0.03 14.22
N ALA A 38 -9.84 -0.90 14.43
CA ALA A 38 -8.43 -0.60 14.14
C ALA A 38 -8.20 -0.38 12.63
N GLY A 39 -8.83 -1.18 11.77
CA GLY A 39 -8.81 -0.98 10.32
C GLY A 39 -9.43 0.36 9.90
N LEU A 40 -10.57 0.74 10.49
CA LEU A 40 -11.23 2.02 10.20
C LEU A 40 -10.38 3.21 10.66
N ALA A 41 -9.75 3.13 11.84
CA ALA A 41 -8.86 4.18 12.33
C ALA A 41 -7.65 4.38 11.41
N LEU A 42 -7.02 3.28 10.94
CA LEU A 42 -5.94 3.34 9.95
C LEU A 42 -6.39 3.93 8.62
N GLY A 43 -7.55 3.51 8.11
CA GLY A 43 -8.13 4.05 6.88
C GLY A 43 -8.43 5.53 6.99
N ALA A 44 -8.99 5.99 8.11
CA ALA A 44 -9.23 7.40 8.37
C ALA A 44 -7.92 8.20 8.45
N GLY A 45 -6.90 7.67 9.11
CA GLY A 45 -5.55 8.27 9.15
C GLY A 45 -4.94 8.42 7.75
N GLN A 46 -5.11 7.42 6.89
CA GLN A 46 -4.68 7.50 5.49
C GLN A 46 -5.44 8.60 4.72
N GLY A 47 -6.75 8.71 4.90
CA GLY A 47 -7.56 9.76 4.28
C GLY A 47 -7.13 11.17 4.72
N VAL A 48 -6.89 11.37 6.02
CA VAL A 48 -6.40 12.64 6.56
C VAL A 48 -5.02 12.99 6.01
N ALA A 49 -4.11 12.03 5.93
CA ALA A 49 -2.79 12.24 5.36
C ALA A 49 -2.86 12.62 3.87
N ALA A 50 -3.73 11.95 3.09
CA ALA A 50 -3.94 12.27 1.68
C ALA A 50 -4.53 13.69 1.49
N ALA A 51 -5.52 14.05 2.30
CA ALA A 51 -6.10 15.39 2.29
C ALA A 51 -5.05 16.46 2.64
N PHE A 52 -4.27 16.24 3.70
CA PHE A 52 -3.20 17.14 4.10
C PHE A 52 -2.14 17.31 3.00
N TRP A 53 -1.70 16.22 2.39
CA TRP A 53 -0.73 16.27 1.29
C TRP A 53 -1.28 17.05 0.09
N THR A 54 -2.55 16.84 -0.26
CA THR A 54 -3.20 17.54 -1.37
C THR A 54 -3.35 19.03 -1.09
N LEU A 55 -3.69 19.39 0.15
CA LEU A 55 -3.73 20.78 0.59
C LEU A 55 -2.35 21.42 0.55
N ALA A 56 -1.31 20.72 0.99
CA ALA A 56 0.07 21.19 0.90
C ALA A 56 0.50 21.40 -0.56
N ALA A 57 0.12 20.49 -1.45
CA ALA A 57 0.38 20.62 -2.89
C ALA A 57 -0.30 21.89 -3.45
N LEU A 58 -1.57 22.10 -3.12
CA LEU A 58 -2.36 23.25 -3.56
C LEU A 58 -1.88 24.57 -2.94
N ALA A 59 -1.37 24.54 -1.70
CA ALA A 59 -0.83 25.69 -0.99
C ALA A 59 0.52 26.19 -1.56
N GLY A 60 1.04 25.58 -2.61
CA GLY A 60 2.23 26.08 -3.33
C GLY A 60 3.48 25.24 -3.17
N LEU A 61 3.35 23.93 -2.88
CA LEU A 61 4.48 22.99 -2.98
C LEU A 61 5.13 23.05 -4.37
N GLU A 62 4.34 23.33 -5.41
CA GLU A 62 4.83 23.60 -6.76
C GLU A 62 5.80 24.79 -6.80
N GLY A 63 5.49 25.88 -6.10
CA GLY A 63 6.35 27.06 -5.99
C GLY A 63 7.70 26.72 -5.34
N VAL A 64 7.71 25.84 -4.33
CA VAL A 64 8.95 25.36 -3.69
C VAL A 64 9.83 24.60 -4.69
N PHE A 65 9.22 23.75 -5.53
CA PHE A 65 9.96 23.02 -6.58
C PHE A 65 10.47 23.94 -7.69
N HIS A 66 9.81 25.06 -7.95
CA HIS A 66 10.32 26.10 -8.85
C HIS A 66 11.58 26.79 -8.30
N LEU A 67 11.66 27.04 -6.99
CA LEU A 67 12.86 27.60 -6.35
C LEU A 67 14.02 26.60 -6.27
N PHE A 68 13.73 25.31 -6.11
CA PHE A 68 14.75 24.26 -5.99
C PHE A 68 14.52 23.13 -7.01
N PRO A 69 14.94 23.33 -8.28
CA PRO A 69 14.73 22.34 -9.36
C PRO A 69 15.38 20.98 -9.06
N TRP A 70 16.50 20.98 -8.34
CA TRP A 70 17.21 19.76 -7.96
C TRP A 70 16.45 18.95 -6.90
N ALA A 71 15.65 19.60 -6.04
CA ALA A 71 14.91 18.93 -4.98
C ALA A 71 13.83 18.01 -5.54
N TYR A 72 13.14 18.43 -6.60
CA TYR A 72 12.16 17.60 -7.31
C TYR A 72 12.81 16.32 -7.88
N SER A 73 13.96 16.47 -8.54
CA SER A 73 14.73 15.33 -9.07
C SER A 73 15.25 14.42 -7.95
N ALA A 74 15.76 14.98 -6.86
CA ALA A 74 16.22 14.22 -5.70
C ALA A 74 15.09 13.40 -5.08
N VAL A 75 13.92 14.00 -4.85
CA VAL A 75 12.74 13.28 -4.32
C VAL A 75 12.32 12.15 -5.24
N LYS A 76 12.33 12.35 -6.56
CA LYS A 76 12.03 11.28 -7.54
C LYS A 76 13.03 10.13 -7.45
N ILE A 77 14.33 10.43 -7.40
CA ILE A 77 15.38 9.41 -7.35
C ILE A 77 15.31 8.64 -6.02
N VAL A 78 15.21 9.35 -4.89
CA VAL A 78 15.09 8.74 -3.56
C VAL A 78 13.82 7.89 -3.47
N GLY A 79 12.69 8.39 -3.99
CA GLY A 79 11.43 7.64 -4.04
C GLY A 79 11.54 6.36 -4.88
N ALA A 80 12.18 6.44 -6.06
CA ALA A 80 12.41 5.26 -6.91
C ALA A 80 13.31 4.22 -6.22
N LEU A 81 14.41 4.65 -5.59
CA LEU A 81 15.30 3.77 -4.84
C LEU A 81 14.57 3.12 -3.66
N TYR A 82 13.73 3.88 -2.95
CA TYR A 82 12.94 3.37 -1.83
C TYR A 82 11.93 2.30 -2.27
N LEU A 83 11.25 2.51 -3.42
CA LEU A 83 10.34 1.51 -3.98
C LEU A 83 11.08 0.25 -4.42
N MET A 84 12.26 0.39 -5.03
CA MET A 84 13.11 -0.76 -5.40
C MET A 84 13.52 -1.57 -4.16
N TYR A 85 13.91 -0.88 -3.09
CA TYR A 85 14.21 -1.50 -1.80
C TYR A 85 13.00 -2.23 -1.21
N LEU A 86 11.81 -1.61 -1.26
CA LEU A 86 10.59 -2.20 -0.73
C LEU A 86 10.17 -3.44 -1.53
N ALA A 87 10.29 -3.41 -2.86
CA ALA A 87 10.04 -4.55 -3.72
C ALA A 87 10.96 -5.74 -3.38
N TRP A 88 12.26 -5.48 -3.23
CA TRP A 88 13.23 -6.50 -2.80
C TRP A 88 12.88 -7.10 -1.44
N ARG A 89 12.51 -6.25 -0.47
CA ARG A 89 12.10 -6.69 0.87
C ARG A 89 10.86 -7.57 0.83
N LEU A 90 9.86 -7.22 0.01
CA LEU A 90 8.64 -8.01 -0.16
C LEU A 90 8.93 -9.38 -0.76
N TRP A 91 9.74 -9.45 -1.82
CA TRP A 91 10.14 -10.72 -2.43
C TRP A 91 10.87 -11.64 -1.45
N LYS A 92 11.75 -11.07 -0.61
CA LYS A 92 12.45 -11.84 0.41
C LYS A 92 11.50 -12.38 1.49
N GLN A 93 10.52 -11.59 1.93
CA GLN A 93 9.58 -11.98 2.99
C GLN A 93 8.51 -12.98 2.50
N ALA A 94 8.17 -12.95 1.21
CA ALA A 94 7.23 -13.92 0.62
C ALA A 94 7.78 -15.36 0.61
N ALA A 95 9.08 -15.56 0.84
CA ALA A 95 9.73 -16.86 0.85
C ALA A 95 9.64 -17.60 2.21
N ASP A 96 9.21 -16.93 3.29
CA ASP A 96 9.05 -17.58 4.60
C ASP A 96 7.69 -18.30 4.69
N PRO A 97 7.67 -19.63 4.97
CA PRO A 97 6.42 -20.38 5.06
C PRO A 97 5.60 -19.94 6.28
N VAL A 98 4.35 -19.57 6.02
CA VAL A 98 3.34 -19.33 7.06
C VAL A 98 3.07 -20.68 7.72
N LEU A 99 3.54 -20.85 8.96
CA LEU A 99 3.40 -22.12 9.68
C LEU A 99 1.92 -22.52 9.73
N PRO A 100 1.59 -23.80 9.45
CA PRO A 100 0.24 -24.32 9.59
C PRO A 100 -0.27 -24.07 11.01
N PHE A 101 -1.50 -23.54 11.11
CA PHE A 101 -2.21 -23.42 12.37
C PHE A 101 -2.26 -24.81 13.03
N SER A 102 -1.51 -24.98 14.12
CA SER A 102 -1.61 -26.20 14.92
C SER A 102 -2.98 -26.20 15.58
N ASP A 103 -3.89 -27.05 15.07
CA ASP A 103 -5.20 -27.27 15.68
C ASP A 103 -5.00 -27.73 17.13
N PRO A 104 -5.51 -27.00 18.15
CA PRO A 104 -5.34 -27.37 19.55
C PRO A 104 -6.17 -28.60 20.00
N HIS A 105 -6.85 -29.29 19.07
CA HIS A 105 -7.93 -30.22 19.40
C HIS A 105 -7.63 -31.71 19.22
N HIS A 106 -6.38 -32.12 18.96
CA HIS A 106 -6.06 -33.54 18.75
C HIS A 106 -5.49 -34.30 19.98
N ASP A 107 -5.43 -33.69 21.18
CA ASP A 107 -4.76 -34.30 22.35
C ASP A 107 -5.67 -34.62 23.55
N THR A 108 -6.90 -35.10 23.32
CA THR A 108 -7.77 -35.58 24.42
C THR A 108 -8.47 -36.92 24.18
N ALA A 109 -8.17 -37.66 23.12
CA ALA A 109 -8.89 -38.92 22.80
C ALA A 109 -8.09 -40.22 23.09
N HIS A 110 -6.83 -40.13 23.53
CA HIS A 110 -5.97 -41.31 23.70
C HIS A 110 -5.28 -41.45 25.07
N GLN A 111 -5.73 -40.71 26.09
CA GLN A 111 -5.28 -40.97 27.47
C GLN A 111 -6.37 -41.71 28.26
N GLY A 112 -6.21 -43.03 28.33
CA GLY A 112 -6.52 -43.89 29.49
C GLY A 112 -7.97 -44.10 29.86
#